data_AF-A0A9P1CYZ0-F1
#
_entry.id   AF-A0A9P1CYZ0-F1
#
_cell.length_a   1.000
_cell.length_b   1.000
_cell.length_c   1.000
_cell.angle_alpha   90.00
_cell.angle_beta   90.00
_cell.angle_gamma   90.00
#
_symmetry.space_group_name_H-M   'P 1'
#
loop_
_entity.id
_entity.type
_entity.pdbx_description
1 polymer ?
#
loop_
_entity_poly.entity_id
_entity_poly.type
_entity_poly.pdbx_seq_one_letter_code
_entity_poly.pdbx_strand_id
1 'polypeptide(L)'
;MAPWPRKRNCPKVVKLQPPFPSFQQPTSAIILGLVIAASLSIRGFNAASSGFKLTQCGSARLKRLGGTAAQLVNDTMGGNPEQSFLGVIRTLEVFQELKDSLDPGSDFLIELEQILTNTKPISDAVVVASATMSNLKAMMEAPGNVNPATTGGEDLLHKCELCSILAPSLTSAIDALDNGVGTALAQTREVVSEQLQGENLAKLSDSMLSGTAPLVELKTVVHSAFGPFVEQDTLEAITVQLDSIGTLSSVALIGVALLLALCSLLTGICWICVDTHTAADGTSQHRRITCRCAMCSWCCGCYYMLFVLLISGIMTAASIPLSSMCLVLEDVNGELIRDIAAPLELNISGPEGDRALGMSPPNKKEILLATQKHTLNRKKTNKICGHTLNRMF
;
A
#
# COMPACT_ATOMS: atom_id res chain seq x y z
N MET A 1 27.14 80.89 5.60
CA MET A 1 26.07 79.89 5.38
C MET A 1 25.07 80.48 4.40
N ALA A 2 25.20 80.15 3.11
CA ALA A 2 24.36 80.68 2.04
C ALA A 2 23.15 79.76 1.82
N PRO A 3 21.92 80.29 1.67
CA PRO A 3 20.74 79.49 1.40
C PRO A 3 20.79 78.93 -0.02
N TRP A 4 20.61 77.61 -0.14
CA TRP A 4 20.51 76.90 -1.41
C TRP A 4 19.29 77.37 -2.22
N PRO A 5 19.45 77.76 -3.50
CA PRO A 5 18.32 78.14 -4.35
C PRO A 5 17.57 76.87 -4.81
N ARG A 6 16.47 76.53 -4.11
CA ARG A 6 15.51 75.53 -4.61
C ARG A 6 14.54 76.18 -5.60
N LYS A 7 14.99 76.40 -6.83
CA LYS A 7 14.09 76.48 -8.00
C LYS A 7 14.59 75.50 -9.06
N ARG A 8 14.22 74.23 -8.89
CA ARG A 8 14.18 73.31 -10.03
C ARG A 8 12.96 73.71 -10.84
N ASN A 9 13.19 74.45 -11.93
CA ASN A 9 12.23 74.65 -12.99
C ASN A 9 11.81 73.27 -13.49
N CYS A 10 10.63 72.79 -13.06
CA CYS A 10 9.97 71.73 -13.80
C CYS A 10 9.68 72.29 -15.21
N PRO A 11 10.02 71.55 -16.27
CA PRO A 11 9.65 71.95 -17.62
C PRO A 11 8.15 72.22 -17.65
N LYS A 12 7.76 73.37 -18.21
CA LYS A 12 6.36 73.72 -18.47
C LYS A 12 5.77 72.61 -19.33
N VAL A 13 5.08 71.68 -18.68
CA VAL A 13 4.28 70.66 -19.35
C VAL A 13 3.22 71.43 -20.11
N VAL A 14 3.31 71.36 -21.43
CA VAL A 14 2.33 71.86 -22.37
C VAL A 14 0.95 71.42 -21.87
N LYS A 15 0.03 72.38 -21.70
CA LYS A 15 -1.39 72.12 -21.45
C LYS A 15 -1.97 71.42 -22.69
N LEU A 16 -1.70 70.14 -22.84
CA LEU A 16 -2.56 69.24 -23.59
C LEU A 16 -3.87 69.19 -22.80
N GLN A 17 -4.91 69.83 -23.33
CA GLN A 17 -6.29 69.54 -22.94
C GLN A 17 -6.44 68.02 -22.90
N PRO A 18 -6.84 67.40 -21.78
CA PRO A 18 -6.96 65.95 -21.71
C PRO A 18 -8.26 65.54 -22.42
N PRO A 19 -8.23 64.83 -23.58
CA PRO A 19 -9.44 64.22 -24.13
C PRO A 19 -9.61 62.80 -23.58
N PHE A 20 -9.16 62.55 -22.34
CA PHE A 20 -9.16 61.23 -21.74
C PHE A 20 -9.92 61.26 -20.40
N PRO A 21 -11.21 60.89 -20.39
CA PRO A 21 -11.94 60.57 -19.16
C PRO A 21 -11.45 59.26 -18.49
N SER A 22 -10.21 58.82 -18.74
CA SER A 22 -9.79 57.42 -18.53
C SER A 22 -9.02 57.14 -17.24
N PHE A 23 -8.76 58.10 -16.35
CA PHE A 23 -8.07 57.81 -15.08
C PHE A 23 -9.00 57.34 -13.94
N GLN A 24 -10.32 57.49 -14.10
CA GLN A 24 -11.31 56.94 -13.16
C GLN A 24 -11.65 55.46 -13.46
N GLN A 25 -11.38 54.98 -14.68
CA GLN A 25 -11.52 53.57 -15.06
C GLN A 25 -10.54 52.58 -14.40
N PRO A 26 -9.24 52.87 -14.19
CA PRO A 26 -8.31 51.89 -13.64
C PRO A 26 -8.62 51.53 -12.18
N THR A 27 -9.10 52.47 -11.35
CA THR A 27 -9.41 52.18 -9.94
C THR A 27 -10.64 51.28 -9.81
N SER A 28 -11.70 51.53 -10.58
CA SER A 28 -12.87 50.63 -10.63
C SER A 28 -12.51 49.26 -11.18
N ALA A 29 -11.59 49.18 -12.14
CA ALA A 29 -11.11 47.91 -12.69
C ALA A 29 -10.28 47.11 -11.66
N ILE A 30 -9.47 47.78 -10.83
CA ILE A 30 -8.70 47.13 -9.76
C ILE A 30 -9.65 46.59 -8.67
N ILE A 31 -10.65 47.37 -8.25
CA ILE A 31 -11.63 46.92 -7.26
C ILE A 31 -12.43 45.72 -7.79
N LEU A 32 -12.91 45.80 -9.04
CA LEU A 32 -13.61 44.70 -9.68
C LEU A 32 -12.70 43.46 -9.82
N GLY A 33 -11.43 43.66 -10.18
CA GLY A 33 -10.43 42.60 -10.26
C GLY A 33 -10.15 41.93 -8.91
N LEU A 34 -10.05 42.70 -7.83
CA LEU A 34 -9.89 42.17 -6.47
C LEU A 34 -11.12 41.38 -6.02
N VAL A 35 -12.33 41.86 -6.31
CA VAL A 35 -13.58 41.15 -5.98
C VAL A 35 -13.68 39.85 -6.78
N ILE A 36 -13.37 39.87 -8.07
CA ILE A 36 -13.35 38.66 -8.92
C ILE A 36 -12.29 37.69 -8.41
N ALA A 37 -11.06 38.15 -8.15
CA ALA A 37 -9.98 37.31 -7.63
C ALA A 37 -10.32 36.70 -6.26
N ALA A 38 -10.92 37.47 -5.35
CA ALA A 38 -11.39 36.97 -4.06
C ALA A 38 -12.49 35.92 -4.24
N SER A 39 -13.45 36.17 -5.12
CA SER A 39 -14.54 35.21 -5.40
C SER A 39 -14.03 33.90 -6.02
N LEU A 40 -13.06 33.99 -6.93
CA LEU A 40 -12.40 32.83 -7.55
C LEU A 40 -11.54 32.09 -6.55
N SER A 41 -10.86 32.80 -5.64
CA SER A 41 -10.07 32.19 -4.56
C SER A 41 -10.97 31.47 -3.56
N ILE A 42 -12.12 32.04 -3.19
CA ILE A 42 -13.12 31.37 -2.34
C ILE A 42 -13.69 30.14 -3.04
N ARG A 43 -14.02 30.22 -4.33
CA ARG A 43 -14.51 29.06 -5.11
C ARG A 43 -13.43 27.99 -5.25
N GLY A 44 -12.19 28.38 -5.53
CA GLY A 44 -11.04 27.49 -5.63
C GLY A 44 -10.73 26.84 -4.30
N PHE A 45 -10.73 27.58 -3.20
CA PHE A 45 -10.56 27.05 -1.85
C PHE A 45 -11.72 26.14 -1.46
N ASN A 46 -12.97 26.50 -1.75
CA ASN A 46 -14.12 25.65 -1.48
C ASN A 46 -14.12 24.39 -2.36
N ALA A 47 -13.66 24.47 -3.61
CA ALA A 47 -13.52 23.31 -4.50
C ALA A 47 -12.32 22.43 -4.10
N ALA A 48 -11.21 23.02 -3.66
CA ALA A 48 -10.06 22.31 -3.13
C ALA A 48 -10.38 21.69 -1.77
N SER A 49 -11.04 22.42 -0.87
CA SER A 49 -11.52 21.92 0.42
C SER A 49 -12.62 20.89 0.24
N SER A 50 -13.55 21.07 -0.70
CA SER A 50 -14.53 20.04 -1.06
C SER A 50 -13.83 18.87 -1.72
N GLY A 51 -12.80 19.11 -2.53
CA GLY A 51 -11.93 18.11 -3.15
C GLY A 51 -11.22 17.28 -2.09
N PHE A 52 -10.56 17.91 -1.12
CA PHE A 52 -9.97 17.33 0.09
C PHE A 52 -11.02 16.65 0.96
N LYS A 53 -12.22 17.21 1.10
CA LYS A 53 -13.36 16.58 1.81
C LYS A 53 -13.96 15.42 1.04
N LEU A 54 -13.87 15.39 -0.28
CA LEU A 54 -14.24 14.28 -1.17
C LEU A 54 -13.11 13.28 -1.31
N THR A 55 -11.85 13.66 -1.13
CA THR A 55 -10.74 12.75 -0.89
C THR A 55 -10.71 12.32 0.56
N GLN A 56 -11.39 13.01 1.49
CA GLN A 56 -11.63 12.62 2.88
C GLN A 56 -12.94 11.88 3.09
N CYS A 57 -13.94 12.03 2.21
CA CYS A 57 -15.14 11.20 2.15
C CYS A 57 -14.86 10.00 1.25
N GLY A 58 -14.10 10.22 0.19
CA GLY A 58 -13.30 9.24 -0.52
C GLY A 58 -12.38 8.54 0.44
N SER A 59 -11.68 9.24 1.35
CA SER A 59 -10.88 8.67 2.45
C SER A 59 -11.57 8.47 3.77
N ALA A 60 -12.90 8.56 3.83
CA ALA A 60 -13.77 7.96 4.84
C ALA A 60 -14.34 6.67 4.28
N ARG A 61 -14.56 6.63 2.95
CA ARG A 61 -14.72 5.42 2.15
C ARG A 61 -13.40 4.66 1.99
N LEU A 62 -12.24 5.33 2.06
CA LEU A 62 -10.82 4.91 2.21
C LEU A 62 -10.36 5.06 3.67
N LYS A 63 -11.23 5.40 4.63
CA LYS A 63 -11.05 5.10 6.08
C LYS A 63 -11.77 3.81 6.40
N ARG A 64 -12.82 3.49 5.64
CA ARG A 64 -13.37 2.14 5.51
C ARG A 64 -12.52 1.29 4.56
N LEU A 65 -12.07 1.83 3.42
CA LEU A 65 -11.24 1.12 2.42
C LEU A 65 -9.74 1.18 2.70
N GLY A 66 -9.27 2.15 3.48
CA GLY A 66 -7.91 2.25 4.01
C GLY A 66 -7.87 1.90 5.50
N GLY A 67 -9.03 1.83 6.15
CA GLY A 67 -9.26 0.85 7.19
C GLY A 67 -9.04 -0.54 6.63
N THR A 68 -9.65 -0.91 5.48
CA THR A 68 -9.31 -2.17 4.82
C THR A 68 -8.01 -2.17 4.04
N ALA A 69 -7.35 -1.09 3.65
CA ALA A 69 -6.03 -1.17 2.97
C ALA A 69 -4.91 -1.15 4.01
N ALA A 70 -5.01 -0.36 5.07
CA ALA A 70 -4.11 -0.50 6.22
C ALA A 70 -4.42 -1.79 6.99
N GLN A 71 -5.68 -2.22 7.15
CA GLN A 71 -6.00 -3.58 7.62
C GLN A 71 -5.62 -4.62 6.58
N LEU A 72 -5.75 -4.44 5.28
CA LEU A 72 -5.32 -5.46 4.33
C LEU A 72 -3.80 -5.55 4.34
N VAL A 73 -3.08 -4.43 4.40
CA VAL A 73 -1.62 -4.43 4.56
C VAL A 73 -1.25 -5.00 5.94
N ASN A 74 -1.97 -4.68 7.01
CA ASN A 74 -1.70 -5.19 8.36
C ASN A 74 -2.13 -6.65 8.55
N ASP A 75 -3.19 -7.10 7.91
CA ASP A 75 -3.69 -8.48 7.89
C ASP A 75 -2.85 -9.30 6.91
N THR A 76 -2.32 -8.67 5.85
CA THR A 76 -1.38 -9.31 4.92
C THR A 76 0.01 -9.40 5.50
N MET A 77 0.46 -8.39 6.23
CA MET A 77 1.76 -8.38 6.88
C MET A 77 1.69 -9.14 8.21
N GLY A 78 0.84 -8.72 9.15
CA GLY A 78 0.71 -9.29 10.49
C GLY A 78 -0.20 -10.52 10.60
N GLY A 79 -0.99 -10.84 9.58
CA GLY A 79 -1.91 -11.98 9.59
C GLY A 79 -3.30 -11.62 10.12
N ASN A 80 -4.28 -12.48 9.82
CA ASN A 80 -5.61 -12.42 10.39
C ASN A 80 -6.03 -13.83 10.88
N PRO A 81 -6.14 -14.04 12.21
CA PRO A 81 -6.47 -15.36 12.77
C PRO A 81 -7.87 -15.85 12.41
N GLU A 82 -8.80 -14.94 12.07
CA GLU A 82 -10.16 -15.33 11.66
C GLU A 82 -10.19 -15.93 10.25
N GLN A 83 -9.23 -15.57 9.39
CA GLN A 83 -9.15 -16.08 8.02
C GLN A 83 -8.10 -17.19 7.86
N SER A 84 -7.52 -17.69 8.96
CA SER A 84 -6.41 -18.66 8.95
C SER A 84 -5.19 -18.19 8.13
N PHE A 85 -5.07 -16.89 7.88
CA PHE A 85 -3.95 -16.34 7.14
C PHE A 85 -2.89 -15.86 8.12
N LEU A 86 -1.72 -16.48 8.10
CA LEU A 86 -0.61 -16.15 9.01
C LEU A 86 -0.06 -14.74 8.76
N GLY A 87 -0.14 -14.24 7.52
CA GLY A 87 0.53 -13.02 7.10
C GLY A 87 2.02 -13.20 6.84
N VAL A 88 2.60 -12.29 6.05
CA VAL A 88 3.98 -12.34 5.56
C VAL A 88 5.00 -12.19 6.70
N ILE A 89 4.74 -11.35 7.69
CA ILE A 89 5.61 -11.16 8.85
C ILE A 89 5.63 -12.42 9.70
N ARG A 90 4.46 -12.98 10.06
CA ARG A 90 4.44 -14.22 10.84
C ARG A 90 5.05 -15.39 10.06
N THR A 91 4.83 -15.42 8.75
CA THR A 91 5.47 -16.42 7.88
C THR A 91 6.99 -16.28 7.96
N LEU A 92 7.54 -15.07 7.79
CA LEU A 92 8.97 -14.79 7.96
C LEU A 92 9.48 -15.13 9.37
N GLU A 93 8.70 -14.87 10.42
CA GLU A 93 9.03 -15.26 11.79
C GLU A 93 9.08 -16.79 11.93
N VAL A 94 8.15 -17.53 11.34
CA VAL A 94 8.18 -19.00 11.33
C VAL A 94 9.39 -19.51 10.55
N PHE A 95 9.74 -18.89 9.42
CA PHE A 95 10.96 -19.23 8.69
C PHE A 95 12.22 -18.98 9.54
N GLN A 96 12.23 -17.89 10.32
CA GLN A 96 13.32 -17.59 11.25
C GLN A 96 13.35 -18.56 12.43
N GLU A 97 12.20 -18.85 13.06
CA GLU A 97 12.08 -19.84 14.14
C GLU A 97 12.52 -21.23 13.67
N LEU A 98 12.19 -21.62 12.44
CA LEU A 98 12.65 -22.90 11.87
C LEU A 98 14.15 -22.89 11.58
N LYS A 99 14.70 -21.76 11.11
CA LYS A 99 16.15 -21.60 10.97
C LYS A 99 16.83 -21.75 12.33
N ASP A 100 16.34 -21.06 13.36
CA ASP A 100 16.91 -21.11 14.70
C ASP A 100 16.77 -22.53 15.29
N SER A 101 15.71 -23.25 14.90
CA SER A 101 15.54 -24.68 15.21
C SER A 101 16.50 -25.59 14.43
N LEU A 102 17.10 -25.13 13.34
CA LEU A 102 18.13 -25.85 12.58
C LEU A 102 19.55 -25.42 12.95
N ASP A 103 19.73 -24.45 13.86
CA ASP A 103 21.06 -24.02 14.29
C ASP A 103 21.74 -25.11 15.14
N PRO A 104 23.08 -25.26 15.05
CA PRO A 104 23.81 -26.24 15.82
C PRO A 104 23.56 -26.10 17.33
N GLY A 105 23.04 -27.15 17.95
CA GLY A 105 22.71 -27.16 19.38
C GLY A 105 21.30 -26.67 19.73
N SER A 106 20.43 -26.46 18.74
CA SER A 106 18.99 -26.23 18.97
C SER A 106 18.34 -27.45 19.65
N ASP A 107 17.28 -27.20 20.42
CA ASP A 107 16.50 -28.27 21.07
C ASP A 107 15.98 -29.30 20.05
N PHE A 108 15.55 -28.83 18.87
CA PHE A 108 15.08 -29.70 17.78
C PHE A 108 16.19 -30.64 17.27
N LEU A 109 17.41 -30.13 17.02
CA LEU A 109 18.51 -30.99 16.56
C LEU A 109 18.97 -31.95 17.66
N ILE A 110 18.97 -31.51 18.93
CA ILE A 110 19.31 -32.36 20.07
C ILE A 110 18.30 -33.51 20.19
N GLU A 111 17.00 -33.22 20.13
CA GLU A 111 15.95 -34.25 20.18
C GLU A 111 16.03 -35.21 18.99
N LEU A 112 16.29 -34.68 17.79
CA LEU A 112 16.42 -35.50 16.59
C LEU A 112 17.66 -36.41 16.67
N GLU A 113 18.80 -35.90 17.12
CA GLU A 113 20.00 -36.68 17.39
C GLU A 113 19.75 -37.74 18.48
N GLN A 114 18.93 -37.42 19.48
CA GLN A 114 18.52 -38.38 20.50
C GLN A 114 17.62 -39.49 19.94
N ILE A 115 16.66 -39.17 19.07
CA ILE A 115 15.82 -40.17 18.38
C ILE A 115 16.68 -41.07 17.50
N LEU A 116 17.62 -40.49 16.75
CA LEU A 116 18.61 -41.26 16.00
C LEU A 116 19.37 -42.15 16.99
N THR A 117 20.01 -41.61 18.01
CA THR A 117 20.77 -42.42 18.99
C THR A 117 19.93 -43.56 19.59
N ASN A 118 18.70 -43.30 20.01
CA ASN A 118 17.80 -44.27 20.63
C ASN A 118 17.35 -45.38 19.67
N THR A 119 17.24 -45.10 18.38
CA THR A 119 16.88 -46.11 17.38
C THR A 119 18.09 -46.94 16.93
N LYS A 120 19.33 -46.61 17.39
CA LYS A 120 20.58 -47.21 16.86
C LYS A 120 20.64 -48.71 17.14
N PRO A 121 20.25 -49.17 18.34
CA PRO A 121 20.21 -50.60 18.62
C PRO A 121 19.29 -51.39 17.68
N ILE A 122 18.24 -50.78 17.13
CA ILE A 122 17.35 -51.47 16.17
C ILE A 122 18.09 -51.74 14.86
N SER A 123 18.79 -50.74 14.33
CA SER A 123 19.63 -50.90 13.14
C SER A 123 20.73 -51.93 13.39
N ASP A 124 21.44 -51.82 14.51
CA ASP A 124 22.51 -52.75 14.86
C ASP A 124 21.98 -54.19 15.01
N ALA A 125 20.80 -54.36 15.62
CA ALA A 125 20.15 -55.66 15.76
C ALA A 125 19.76 -56.28 14.41
N VAL A 126 19.26 -55.47 13.46
CA VAL A 126 18.91 -55.94 12.11
C VAL A 126 20.17 -56.40 11.36
N VAL A 127 21.25 -55.63 11.43
CA VAL A 127 22.54 -56.00 10.82
C VAL A 127 23.08 -57.29 11.44
N VAL A 128 23.07 -57.41 12.77
CA VAL A 128 23.53 -58.62 13.48
C VAL A 128 22.65 -59.82 13.13
N ALA A 129 21.33 -59.66 13.06
CA ALA A 129 20.40 -60.72 12.70
C ALA A 129 20.61 -61.20 11.26
N SER A 130 20.75 -60.28 10.30
CA SER A 130 21.05 -60.59 8.90
C SER A 130 22.39 -61.32 8.76
N ALA A 131 23.45 -60.83 9.42
CA ALA A 131 24.75 -61.47 9.43
C ALA A 131 24.73 -62.86 10.07
N THR A 132 23.97 -63.03 11.17
CA THR A 132 23.82 -64.33 11.85
C THR A 132 23.09 -65.33 10.97
N MET A 133 21.99 -64.93 10.32
CA MET A 133 21.26 -65.78 9.38
C MET A 133 22.10 -66.11 8.15
N SER A 134 22.88 -65.15 7.64
CA SER A 134 23.81 -65.36 6.53
C SER A 134 24.91 -66.36 6.87
N ASN A 135 25.49 -66.26 8.07
CA ASN A 135 26.48 -67.23 8.56
C ASN A 135 25.87 -68.63 8.74
N LEU A 136 24.65 -68.71 9.29
CA LEU A 136 23.95 -69.99 9.43
C LEU A 136 23.66 -70.61 8.06
N LYS A 137 23.19 -69.82 7.10
CA LYS A 137 22.98 -70.25 5.71
C LYS A 137 24.28 -70.77 5.09
N ALA A 138 25.37 -70.00 5.19
CA ALA A 138 26.68 -70.39 4.66
C ALA A 138 27.18 -71.69 5.30
N MET A 139 26.93 -71.90 6.60
CA MET A 139 27.24 -73.16 7.27
C MET A 139 26.40 -74.32 6.72
N MET A 140 25.10 -74.14 6.50
CA MET A 140 24.22 -75.18 5.94
C MET A 140 24.55 -75.51 4.48
N GLU A 141 25.04 -74.54 3.71
CA GLU A 141 25.42 -74.72 2.29
C GLU A 141 26.85 -75.24 2.10
N ALA A 142 27.68 -75.23 3.15
CA ALA A 142 29.06 -75.69 3.07
C ALA A 142 29.12 -77.16 2.63
N PRO A 143 29.90 -77.53 1.60
CA PRO A 143 29.94 -78.89 1.07
C PRO A 143 30.23 -79.95 2.14
N GLY A 144 31.12 -79.63 3.09
CA GLY A 144 31.45 -80.50 4.21
C GLY A 144 30.30 -80.75 5.20
N ASN A 145 29.27 -79.91 5.22
CA ASN A 145 28.06 -80.11 6.03
C ASN A 145 26.93 -80.76 5.23
N VAL A 146 26.83 -80.47 3.92
CA VAL A 146 25.81 -81.06 3.04
C VAL A 146 26.09 -82.54 2.76
N ASN A 147 27.31 -82.85 2.33
CA ASN A 147 27.79 -84.19 1.99
C ASN A 147 29.23 -84.35 2.55
N PRO A 148 29.38 -84.62 3.86
CA PRO A 148 30.70 -84.80 4.46
C PRO A 148 31.45 -85.95 3.80
N ALA A 149 32.72 -85.70 3.46
CA ALA A 149 33.63 -86.69 2.91
C ALA A 149 34.81 -86.90 3.86
N THR A 150 35.45 -88.07 3.79
CA THR A 150 36.72 -88.32 4.49
C THR A 150 37.82 -87.40 3.95
N THR A 151 38.95 -87.31 4.65
CA THR A 151 40.14 -86.62 4.14
C THR A 151 40.66 -87.18 2.80
N GLY A 152 40.24 -88.40 2.42
CA GLY A 152 40.51 -89.01 1.11
C GLY A 152 39.49 -88.68 0.02
N GLY A 153 38.44 -87.91 0.32
CA GLY A 153 37.35 -87.57 -0.60
C GLY A 153 36.29 -88.66 -0.75
N GLU A 154 36.32 -89.70 0.09
CA GLU A 154 35.28 -90.74 0.09
C GLU A 154 34.03 -90.24 0.80
N ASP A 155 32.87 -90.42 0.17
CA ASP A 155 31.57 -90.07 0.72
C ASP A 155 31.29 -90.88 2.00
N LEU A 156 30.92 -90.21 3.09
CA LEU A 156 30.55 -90.84 4.35
C LEU A 156 29.10 -91.37 4.36
N LEU A 157 28.40 -91.33 3.21
CA LEU A 157 27.00 -91.74 3.04
C LEU A 157 26.05 -90.99 3.97
N HIS A 158 26.44 -89.79 4.40
CA HIS A 158 25.64 -88.92 5.24
C HIS A 158 25.19 -87.73 4.40
N LYS A 159 23.88 -87.48 4.36
CA LYS A 159 23.30 -86.34 3.67
C LYS A 159 22.55 -85.48 4.68
N CYS A 160 22.87 -84.19 4.75
CA CYS A 160 22.15 -83.28 5.62
C CYS A 160 20.79 -82.90 4.99
N GLU A 161 19.74 -83.69 5.26
CA GLU A 161 18.39 -83.41 4.74
C GLU A 161 17.78 -82.14 5.36
N LEU A 162 18.22 -81.72 6.55
CA LEU A 162 17.83 -80.44 7.11
C LEU A 162 18.43 -79.27 6.31
N CYS A 163 19.64 -79.42 5.79
CA CYS A 163 20.33 -78.37 5.04
C CYS A 163 19.63 -78.06 3.72
N SER A 164 19.08 -79.07 3.02
CA SER A 164 18.32 -78.88 1.78
C SER A 164 16.99 -78.15 1.98
N ILE A 165 16.40 -78.23 3.18
CA ILE A 165 15.14 -77.56 3.51
C ILE A 165 15.41 -76.16 4.12
N LEU A 166 16.36 -76.07 5.04
CA LEU A 166 16.59 -74.87 5.83
C LEU A 166 17.33 -73.77 5.05
N ALA A 167 18.26 -74.11 4.15
CA ALA A 167 19.00 -73.11 3.38
C ALA A 167 18.10 -72.25 2.45
N PRO A 168 17.12 -72.84 1.70
CA PRO A 168 16.13 -72.05 0.97
C PRO A 168 15.26 -71.16 1.87
N SER A 169 14.81 -71.68 3.02
CA SER A 169 14.00 -70.89 3.97
C SER A 169 14.80 -69.73 4.58
N LEU A 170 16.06 -69.94 4.92
CA LEU A 170 16.96 -68.89 5.39
C LEU A 170 17.21 -67.83 4.31
N THR A 171 17.34 -68.22 3.04
CA THR A 171 17.46 -67.26 1.93
C THR A 171 16.26 -66.33 1.88
N SER A 172 15.04 -66.88 1.91
CA SER A 172 13.83 -66.06 1.92
C SER A 172 13.72 -65.16 3.16
N ALA A 173 14.19 -65.63 4.32
CA ALA A 173 14.17 -64.85 5.56
C ALA A 173 15.22 -63.72 5.56
N ILE A 174 16.42 -63.99 5.04
CA ILE A 174 17.48 -62.99 4.83
C ILE A 174 16.99 -61.94 3.85
N ASP A 175 16.43 -62.34 2.70
CA ASP A 175 15.90 -61.40 1.71
C ASP A 175 14.78 -60.52 2.29
N ALA A 176 13.89 -61.10 3.10
CA ALA A 176 12.82 -60.34 3.76
C ALA A 176 13.36 -59.38 4.82
N LEU A 177 14.44 -59.74 5.53
CA LEU A 177 15.07 -58.88 6.52
C LEU A 177 15.87 -57.76 5.85
N ASP A 178 16.69 -58.09 4.85
CA ASP A 178 17.54 -57.15 4.12
C ASP A 178 16.71 -56.12 3.36
N ASN A 179 15.56 -56.51 2.80
CA ASN A 179 14.61 -55.59 2.17
C ASN A 179 13.55 -55.05 3.14
N GLY A 180 13.67 -55.36 4.43
CA GLY A 180 12.69 -55.01 5.45
C GLY A 180 12.78 -53.55 5.91
N VAL A 181 11.80 -53.16 6.73
CA VAL A 181 11.71 -51.83 7.34
C VAL A 181 12.95 -51.51 8.19
N GLY A 182 13.58 -52.53 8.80
CA GLY A 182 14.79 -52.38 9.60
C GLY A 182 15.98 -51.81 8.81
N THR A 183 16.26 -52.37 7.64
CA THR A 183 17.33 -51.90 6.75
C THR A 183 17.00 -50.53 6.15
N ALA A 184 15.74 -50.32 5.74
CA ALA A 184 15.29 -49.02 5.24
C ALA A 184 15.44 -47.92 6.31
N LEU A 185 15.12 -48.23 7.57
CA LEU A 185 15.32 -47.31 8.70
C LEU A 185 16.81 -47.02 8.91
N ALA A 186 17.67 -48.04 8.86
CA ALA A 186 19.13 -47.87 8.98
C ALA A 186 19.70 -46.93 7.90
N GLN A 187 19.33 -47.13 6.64
CA GLN A 187 19.74 -46.27 5.52
C GLN A 187 19.20 -44.85 5.66
N THR A 188 17.91 -44.70 5.99
CA THR A 188 17.28 -43.38 6.20
C THR A 188 18.02 -42.61 7.28
N ARG A 189 18.43 -43.30 8.35
CA ARG A 189 19.17 -42.67 9.44
C ARG A 189 20.56 -42.20 9.07
N GLU A 190 21.28 -42.97 8.25
CA GLU A 190 22.61 -42.58 7.77
C GLU A 190 22.48 -41.31 6.91
N VAL A 191 21.52 -41.28 5.99
CA VAL A 191 21.23 -40.11 5.16
C VAL A 191 20.80 -38.90 6.01
N VAL A 192 19.89 -39.09 6.97
CA VAL A 192 19.43 -37.99 7.84
C VAL A 192 20.58 -37.48 8.70
N SER A 193 21.43 -38.37 9.25
CA SER A 193 22.62 -37.96 10.01
C SER A 193 23.63 -37.20 9.15
N GLU A 194 23.81 -37.59 7.89
CA GLU A 194 24.72 -36.91 6.95
C GLU A 194 24.19 -35.54 6.53
N GLN A 195 22.88 -35.42 6.30
CA GLN A 195 22.25 -34.15 5.92
C GLN A 195 22.19 -33.14 7.07
N LEU A 196 22.10 -33.62 8.31
CA LEU A 196 21.97 -32.78 9.50
C LEU A 196 23.30 -32.39 10.14
N GLN A 197 24.43 -32.80 9.59
CA GLN A 197 25.75 -32.49 10.14
C GLN A 197 26.61 -31.63 9.21
N GLY A 198 27.42 -30.77 9.82
CA GLY A 198 28.49 -30.03 9.14
C GLY A 198 28.01 -29.12 8.01
N GLU A 199 28.63 -29.28 6.83
CA GLU A 199 28.41 -28.41 5.67
C GLU A 199 27.00 -28.58 5.05
N ASN A 200 26.38 -29.76 5.17
CA ASN A 200 25.06 -30.02 4.60
C ASN A 200 23.96 -29.28 5.36
N LEU A 201 24.03 -29.25 6.69
CA LEU A 201 23.13 -28.46 7.52
C LEU A 201 23.27 -26.96 7.21
N ALA A 202 24.50 -26.49 7.06
CA ALA A 202 24.77 -25.11 6.69
C ALA A 202 24.17 -24.77 5.31
N LYS A 203 24.31 -25.65 4.32
CA LYS A 203 23.69 -25.50 2.98
C LYS A 203 22.17 -25.52 3.04
N LEU A 204 21.56 -26.36 3.88
CA LEU A 204 20.11 -26.42 4.06
C LEU A 204 19.58 -25.11 4.66
N SER A 205 20.23 -24.63 5.72
CA SER A 205 19.92 -23.34 6.36
C SER A 205 20.10 -22.17 5.39
N ASP A 206 21.18 -22.17 4.60
CA ASP A 206 21.48 -21.11 3.64
C ASP A 206 20.51 -21.12 2.44
N SER A 207 20.14 -22.29 1.93
CA SER A 207 19.11 -22.44 0.89
C SER A 207 17.75 -21.91 1.36
N MET A 208 17.39 -22.17 2.63
CA MET A 208 16.17 -21.66 3.25
C MET A 208 16.20 -20.12 3.40
N LEU A 209 17.33 -19.56 3.83
CA LEU A 209 17.52 -18.11 3.89
C LEU A 209 17.47 -17.46 2.51
N SER A 210 18.17 -18.03 1.53
CA SER A 210 18.17 -17.52 0.16
C SER A 210 16.78 -17.56 -0.46
N GLY A 211 15.96 -18.57 -0.12
CA GLY A 211 14.56 -18.65 -0.55
C GLY A 211 13.66 -17.56 0.07
N THR A 212 13.99 -17.09 1.28
CA THR A 212 13.21 -16.07 2.00
C THR A 212 13.72 -14.64 1.79
N ALA A 213 14.92 -14.46 1.23
CA ALA A 213 15.47 -13.15 0.88
C ALA A 213 14.50 -12.20 0.14
N PRO A 214 13.77 -12.63 -0.93
CA PRO A 214 12.82 -11.76 -1.61
C PRO A 214 11.63 -11.34 -0.73
N LEU A 215 11.24 -12.17 0.24
CA LEU A 215 10.16 -11.84 1.19
C LEU A 215 10.62 -10.79 2.20
N VAL A 216 11.89 -10.88 2.65
CA VAL A 216 12.50 -9.85 3.51
C VAL A 216 12.59 -8.52 2.76
N GLU A 217 13.03 -8.54 1.50
CA GLU A 217 13.09 -7.34 0.66
C GLU A 217 11.69 -6.75 0.45
N LEU A 218 10.70 -7.58 0.11
CA LEU A 218 9.31 -7.15 -0.02
C LEU A 218 8.78 -6.51 1.28
N LYS A 219 9.08 -7.10 2.45
CA LYS A 219 8.74 -6.52 3.75
C LYS A 219 9.35 -5.12 3.90
N THR A 220 10.63 -4.95 3.56
CA THR A 220 11.29 -3.63 3.67
C THR A 220 10.72 -2.60 2.70
N VAL A 221 10.41 -2.99 1.46
CA VAL A 221 9.81 -2.10 0.46
C VAL A 221 8.41 -1.67 0.91
N VAL A 222 7.55 -2.61 1.31
CA VAL A 222 6.20 -2.28 1.77
C VAL A 222 6.24 -1.43 3.02
N HIS A 223 7.09 -1.76 4.01
CA HIS A 223 7.23 -0.95 5.21
C HIS A 223 7.75 0.46 4.90
N SER A 224 8.73 0.62 4.00
CA SER A 224 9.27 1.93 3.65
C SER A 224 8.28 2.79 2.85
N ALA A 225 7.53 2.18 1.93
CA ALA A 225 6.58 2.88 1.08
C ALA A 225 5.29 3.24 1.82
N PHE A 226 4.81 2.35 2.69
CA PHE A 226 3.51 2.48 3.34
C PHE A 226 3.58 2.79 4.84
N GLY A 227 4.69 2.58 5.53
CA GLY A 227 4.85 2.87 6.96
C GLY A 227 4.34 4.26 7.36
N PRO A 228 4.75 5.34 6.66
CA PRO A 228 4.27 6.70 6.95
C PRO A 228 2.77 6.90 6.74
N PHE A 229 2.12 6.05 5.95
CA PHE A 229 0.68 6.11 5.66
C PHE A 229 -0.15 5.16 6.53
N VAL A 230 0.47 4.10 7.05
CA VAL A 230 -0.16 3.08 7.90
C VAL A 230 -0.18 3.52 9.37
N GLU A 231 0.82 4.28 9.81
CA GLU A 231 0.83 4.90 11.13
C GLU A 231 -0.27 5.98 11.20
N GLN A 232 -1.42 5.62 11.77
CA GLN A 232 -2.62 6.47 11.83
C GLN A 232 -2.37 7.85 12.45
N ASP A 233 -1.40 7.95 13.36
CA ASP A 233 -1.07 9.17 14.08
C ASP A 233 -0.49 10.27 13.17
N THR A 234 0.26 9.90 12.13
CA THR A 234 0.91 10.88 11.24
C THR A 234 -0.10 11.56 10.32
N LEU A 235 -1.01 10.77 9.73
CA LEU A 235 -2.03 11.27 8.81
C LEU A 235 -3.06 12.15 9.55
N GLU A 236 -3.49 11.74 10.74
CA GLU A 236 -4.39 12.53 11.56
C GLU A 236 -3.74 13.85 11.99
N ALA A 237 -2.48 13.82 12.46
CA ALA A 237 -1.72 15.03 12.81
C ALA A 237 -1.57 16.00 11.62
N ILE A 238 -1.27 15.49 10.42
CA ILE A 238 -1.14 16.31 9.21
C ILE A 238 -2.48 16.94 8.83
N THR A 239 -3.59 16.20 8.92
CA THR A 239 -4.91 16.75 8.59
C THR A 239 -5.36 17.84 9.57
N VAL A 240 -5.11 17.65 10.87
CA VAL A 240 -5.42 18.67 11.90
C VAL A 240 -4.58 19.93 11.69
N GLN A 241 -3.29 19.79 11.37
CA GLN A 241 -2.44 20.92 11.03
C GLN A 241 -2.90 21.63 9.76
N LEU A 242 -3.27 20.91 8.70
CA LEU A 242 -3.74 21.49 7.44
C LEU A 242 -5.07 22.24 7.61
N ASP A 243 -6.00 21.72 8.40
CA ASP A 243 -7.30 22.36 8.60
C ASP A 243 -7.14 23.65 9.42
N SER A 244 -6.33 23.62 10.49
CA SER A 244 -6.04 24.79 11.34
C SER A 244 -5.23 25.87 10.61
N ILE A 245 -4.14 25.50 9.93
CA ILE A 245 -3.28 26.45 9.21
C ILE A 245 -3.99 26.95 7.94
N GLY A 246 -4.75 26.08 7.26
CA GLY A 246 -5.51 26.40 6.06
C GLY A 246 -6.59 27.45 6.31
N THR A 247 -7.40 27.26 7.37
CA THR A 247 -8.40 28.27 7.77
C THR A 247 -7.75 29.58 8.22
N LEU A 248 -6.68 29.54 9.00
CA LEU A 248 -5.99 30.77 9.43
C LEU A 248 -5.40 31.53 8.24
N SER A 249 -4.75 30.83 7.30
CA SER A 249 -4.13 31.46 6.13
C SER A 249 -5.16 32.07 5.17
N SER A 250 -6.30 31.39 4.97
CA SER A 250 -7.39 31.89 4.12
C SER A 250 -8.03 33.15 4.71
N VAL A 251 -8.30 33.17 6.02
CA VAL A 251 -8.80 34.36 6.71
C VAL A 251 -7.80 35.51 6.65
N ALA A 252 -6.50 35.24 6.83
CA ALA A 252 -5.45 36.25 6.73
C ALA A 252 -5.36 36.87 5.32
N LEU A 253 -5.41 36.05 4.26
CA LEU A 253 -5.40 36.52 2.87
C LEU A 253 -6.62 37.39 2.55
N ILE A 254 -7.81 37.01 3.01
CA ILE A 254 -9.03 37.81 2.85
C ILE A 254 -8.89 39.15 3.61
N GLY A 255 -8.33 39.13 4.83
CA GLY A 255 -8.07 40.33 5.62
C GLY A 255 -7.14 41.32 4.89
N VAL A 256 -6.04 40.83 4.31
CA VAL A 256 -5.11 41.65 3.52
C VAL A 256 -5.81 42.22 2.28
N ALA A 257 -6.62 41.43 1.59
CA ALA A 257 -7.38 41.90 0.43
C ALA A 257 -8.36 43.03 0.78
N LEU A 258 -9.08 42.90 1.90
CA LEU A 258 -10.00 43.94 2.39
C LEU A 258 -9.26 45.22 2.80
N LEU A 259 -8.09 45.09 3.41
CA LEU A 259 -7.28 46.24 3.81
C LEU A 259 -6.75 47.00 2.58
N LEU A 260 -6.28 46.27 1.56
CA LEU A 260 -5.90 46.85 0.26
C LEU A 260 -7.09 47.54 -0.43
N ALA A 261 -8.29 46.91 -0.40
CA ALA A 261 -9.50 47.51 -0.92
C ALA A 261 -9.88 48.80 -0.18
N LEU A 262 -9.83 48.80 1.16
CA LEU A 262 -10.09 49.98 1.99
C LEU A 262 -9.10 51.11 1.69
N CYS A 263 -7.80 50.81 1.57
CA CYS A 263 -6.79 51.78 1.17
C CYS A 263 -7.10 52.37 -0.22
N SER A 264 -7.52 51.54 -1.18
CA SER A 264 -7.88 52.01 -2.52
C SER A 264 -9.12 52.92 -2.50
N LEU A 265 -10.13 52.58 -1.70
CA LEU A 265 -11.34 53.38 -1.52
C LEU A 265 -11.04 54.72 -0.86
N LEU A 266 -10.23 54.73 0.21
CA LEU A 266 -9.81 55.96 0.88
C LEU A 266 -9.02 56.86 -0.06
N THR A 267 -8.12 56.30 -0.89
CA THR A 267 -7.43 57.11 -1.90
C THR A 267 -8.38 57.68 -2.96
N GLY A 268 -9.42 56.94 -3.35
CA GLY A 268 -10.45 57.40 -4.27
C GLY A 268 -11.31 58.52 -3.68
N ILE A 269 -11.75 58.38 -2.43
CA ILE A 269 -12.52 59.40 -1.71
C ILE A 269 -11.67 60.66 -1.51
N CYS A 270 -10.40 60.53 -1.11
CA CYS A 270 -9.49 61.66 -1.03
C CYS A 270 -9.30 62.34 -2.39
N TRP A 271 -9.33 61.59 -3.49
CA TRP A 271 -9.32 62.16 -4.85
C TRP A 271 -10.54 63.03 -5.10
N ILE A 272 -11.73 62.48 -4.87
CA ILE A 272 -13.02 63.13 -5.14
C ILE A 272 -13.22 64.37 -4.25
N CYS A 273 -12.85 64.30 -2.97
CA CYS A 273 -13.08 65.38 -2.02
C CYS A 273 -12.04 66.51 -2.07
N VAL A 274 -10.81 66.26 -2.54
CA VAL A 274 -9.69 67.23 -2.43
C VAL A 274 -9.34 67.91 -3.76
N ASP A 275 -9.73 67.35 -4.91
CA ASP A 275 -9.40 67.92 -6.24
C ASP A 275 -10.25 69.15 -6.62
N THR A 276 -11.14 69.61 -5.74
CA THR A 276 -11.99 70.79 -5.95
C THR A 276 -11.33 72.12 -5.57
N HIS A 277 -10.10 72.11 -5.05
CA HIS A 277 -9.35 73.36 -4.82
C HIS A 277 -8.72 73.85 -6.13
N THR A 278 -9.50 74.57 -6.93
CA THR A 278 -8.96 75.44 -7.98
C THR A 278 -8.07 76.50 -7.34
N ALA A 279 -6.77 76.47 -7.66
CA ALA A 279 -5.88 77.57 -7.32
C ALA A 279 -6.39 78.85 -8.01
N ALA A 280 -6.23 80.01 -7.36
CA ALA A 280 -6.67 81.30 -7.87
C ALA A 280 -6.17 81.62 -9.31
N ASP A 281 -5.08 80.98 -9.74
CA ASP A 281 -4.48 81.14 -11.06
C ASP A 281 -5.11 80.23 -12.15
N GLY A 282 -6.20 79.52 -11.85
CA GLY A 282 -6.87 78.62 -12.79
C GLY A 282 -6.05 77.39 -13.19
N THR A 283 -4.92 77.13 -12.53
CA THR A 283 -4.12 75.91 -12.72
C THR A 283 -4.45 74.90 -11.64
N SER A 284 -4.97 73.73 -12.02
CA SER A 284 -5.18 72.60 -11.09
C SER A 284 -3.82 72.09 -10.59
N GLN A 285 -3.47 72.45 -9.35
CA GLN A 285 -2.25 71.96 -8.73
C GLN A 285 -2.54 70.66 -8.00
N HIS A 286 -2.30 69.53 -8.65
CA HIS A 286 -2.44 68.21 -8.02
C HIS A 286 -1.51 68.09 -6.79
N ARG A 287 -2.08 67.69 -5.65
CA ARG A 287 -1.30 67.45 -4.42
C ARG A 287 -0.40 66.22 -4.60
N ARG A 288 0.89 66.38 -4.28
CA ARG A 288 1.91 65.31 -4.33
C ARG A 288 1.57 64.06 -3.51
N ILE A 289 0.78 64.22 -2.45
CA ILE A 289 0.37 63.13 -1.55
C ILE A 289 -0.43 62.06 -2.32
N THR A 290 -1.35 62.51 -3.16
CA THR A 290 -2.24 61.66 -3.92
C THR A 290 -1.49 60.74 -4.89
N CYS A 291 -0.48 61.28 -5.57
CA CYS A 291 0.36 60.54 -6.50
C CYS A 291 1.21 59.47 -5.76
N ARG A 292 1.69 59.78 -4.54
CA ARG A 292 2.43 58.82 -3.72
C ARG A 292 1.57 57.66 -3.22
N CYS A 293 0.34 57.94 -2.80
CA CYS A 293 -0.58 56.89 -2.35
C CYS A 293 -0.99 55.97 -3.50
N ALA A 294 -1.26 56.53 -4.69
CA ALA A 294 -1.59 55.73 -5.89
C ALA A 294 -0.45 54.79 -6.32
N MET A 295 0.80 55.27 -6.26
CA MET A 295 1.97 54.44 -6.58
C MET A 295 2.17 53.32 -5.55
N CYS A 296 1.95 53.61 -4.27
CA CYS A 296 2.02 52.61 -3.20
C CYS A 296 0.94 51.53 -3.34
N SER A 297 -0.33 51.92 -3.58
CA SER A 297 -1.42 50.96 -3.80
C SER A 297 -1.20 50.09 -5.04
N TRP A 298 -0.62 50.65 -6.11
CA TRP A 298 -0.28 49.91 -7.31
C TRP A 298 0.80 48.87 -7.03
N CYS A 299 1.91 49.27 -6.42
CA CYS A 299 3.00 48.35 -6.08
C CYS A 299 2.53 47.24 -5.13
N CYS A 300 1.81 47.57 -4.06
CA CYS A 300 1.26 46.58 -3.13
C CYS A 300 0.27 45.62 -3.81
N GLY A 301 -0.57 46.13 -4.71
CA GLY A 301 -1.48 45.31 -5.51
C GLY A 301 -0.75 44.31 -6.42
N CYS A 302 0.29 44.74 -7.12
CA CYS A 302 1.10 43.85 -7.97
C CYS A 302 1.77 42.73 -7.17
N TYR A 303 2.39 43.04 -6.03
CA TYR A 303 3.02 42.02 -5.19
C TYR A 303 2.01 41.02 -4.62
N TYR A 304 0.85 41.51 -4.18
CA TYR A 304 -0.23 40.66 -3.68
C TYR A 304 -0.72 39.67 -4.77
N MET A 305 -0.97 40.16 -5.99
CA MET A 305 -1.42 39.31 -7.10
C MET A 305 -0.40 38.23 -7.46
N LEU A 306 0.90 38.56 -7.46
CA LEU A 306 1.96 37.58 -7.70
C LEU A 306 1.98 36.49 -6.62
N PHE A 307 1.82 36.88 -5.36
CA PHE A 307 1.81 35.94 -4.23
C PHE A 307 0.63 34.98 -4.28
N VAL A 308 -0.57 35.49 -4.57
CA VAL A 308 -1.78 34.67 -4.72
C VAL A 308 -1.66 33.70 -5.89
N LEU A 309 -1.12 34.14 -7.03
CA LEU A 309 -0.89 33.27 -8.18
C LEU A 309 0.15 32.18 -7.89
N LEU A 310 1.21 32.50 -7.16
CA LEU A 310 2.26 31.54 -6.80
C LEU A 310 1.71 30.46 -5.86
N ILE A 311 0.97 30.84 -4.81
CA ILE A 311 0.35 29.88 -3.88
C ILE A 311 -0.67 29.01 -4.61
N SER A 312 -1.55 29.63 -5.40
CA SER A 312 -2.58 28.91 -6.18
C SER A 312 -1.94 27.93 -7.18
N GLY A 313 -0.86 28.35 -7.84
CA GLY A 313 -0.08 27.52 -8.75
C GLY A 313 0.53 26.29 -8.06
N ILE A 314 1.15 26.47 -6.88
CA ILE A 314 1.72 25.35 -6.10
C ILE A 314 0.62 24.38 -5.65
N MET A 315 -0.51 24.89 -5.13
CA MET A 315 -1.62 24.02 -4.72
C MET A 315 -2.19 23.23 -5.90
N THR A 316 -2.30 23.86 -7.07
CA THR A 316 -2.76 23.19 -8.29
C THR A 316 -1.74 22.14 -8.75
N ALA A 317 -0.44 22.46 -8.74
CA ALA A 317 0.60 21.51 -9.10
C ALA A 317 0.65 20.30 -8.16
N ALA A 318 0.45 20.50 -6.85
CA ALA A 318 0.38 19.41 -5.87
C ALA A 318 -0.89 18.56 -6.00
N SER A 319 -2.01 19.12 -6.49
CA SER A 319 -3.26 18.38 -6.67
C SER A 319 -3.17 17.30 -7.76
N ILE A 320 -2.34 17.51 -8.79
CA ILE A 320 -2.15 16.58 -9.91
C ILE A 320 -1.61 15.19 -9.46
N PRO A 321 -0.45 15.08 -8.78
CA PRO A 321 0.04 13.79 -8.33
C PRO A 321 -0.87 13.15 -7.28
N LEU A 322 -1.54 13.96 -6.44
CA LEU A 322 -2.50 13.45 -5.46
C LEU A 322 -3.68 12.75 -6.16
N SER A 323 -4.25 13.37 -7.21
CA SER A 323 -5.30 12.74 -8.01
C SER A 323 -4.81 11.48 -8.73
N SER A 324 -3.55 11.45 -9.18
CA SER A 324 -2.96 10.25 -9.78
C SER A 324 -2.84 9.09 -8.79
N MET A 325 -2.44 9.36 -7.53
CA MET A 325 -2.39 8.32 -6.50
C MET A 325 -3.79 7.76 -6.18
N CYS A 326 -4.82 8.60 -6.20
CA CYS A 326 -6.19 8.15 -6.00
C CYS A 326 -6.64 7.19 -7.11
N LEU A 327 -6.26 7.43 -8.37
CA LEU A 327 -6.59 6.54 -9.49
C LEU A 327 -5.88 5.19 -9.38
N VAL A 328 -4.60 5.17 -8.99
CA VAL A 328 -3.87 3.91 -8.78
C VAL A 328 -4.48 3.10 -7.65
N LEU A 329 -4.91 3.75 -6.56
CA LEU A 329 -5.63 3.10 -5.47
C LEU A 329 -7.01 2.60 -5.89
N GLU A 330 -7.70 3.29 -6.81
CA GLU A 330 -8.99 2.85 -7.35
C GLU A 330 -8.83 1.63 -8.28
N ASP A 331 -7.78 1.59 -9.11
CA ASP A 331 -7.46 0.45 -9.99
C ASP A 331 -7.08 -0.83 -9.21
N VAL A 332 -6.57 -0.70 -7.98
CA VAL A 332 -6.26 -1.86 -7.11
C VAL A 332 -7.54 -2.48 -6.50
N ASN A 333 -8.69 -1.79 -6.54
CA ASN A 333 -9.75 -1.95 -5.54
C ASN A 333 -10.96 -2.84 -5.90
N GLY A 334 -10.77 -3.98 -6.58
CA GLY A 334 -11.82 -5.01 -6.49
C GLY A 334 -11.76 -6.11 -7.51
N GLU A 335 -11.33 -5.81 -8.74
CA GLU A 335 -11.14 -6.82 -9.78
C GLU A 335 -9.86 -7.60 -9.50
N LEU A 336 -8.74 -6.89 -9.22
CA LEU A 336 -7.49 -7.51 -8.75
C LEU A 336 -7.68 -8.31 -7.45
N ILE A 337 -8.43 -7.79 -6.48
CA ILE A 337 -8.72 -8.48 -5.22
C ILE A 337 -9.59 -9.72 -5.47
N ARG A 338 -10.58 -9.65 -6.37
CA ARG A 338 -11.39 -10.83 -6.75
C ARG A 338 -10.56 -11.89 -7.49
N ASP A 339 -9.67 -11.46 -8.38
CA ASP A 339 -8.83 -12.36 -9.17
C ASP A 339 -7.74 -13.02 -8.31
N ILE A 340 -7.25 -12.35 -7.26
CA ILE A 340 -6.32 -12.95 -6.28
C ILE A 340 -7.06 -13.82 -5.26
N ALA A 341 -8.29 -13.44 -4.87
CA ALA A 341 -9.07 -14.18 -3.89
C ALA A 341 -9.61 -15.52 -4.39
N ALA A 342 -9.96 -15.62 -5.68
CA ALA A 342 -10.47 -16.86 -6.26
C ALA A 342 -9.47 -18.04 -6.18
N PRO A 343 -8.17 -17.88 -6.48
CA PRO A 343 -7.16 -18.92 -6.26
C PRO A 343 -6.84 -19.21 -4.78
N LEU A 344 -7.11 -18.27 -3.86
CA LEU A 344 -6.82 -18.41 -2.43
C LEU A 344 -7.99 -19.00 -1.61
N GLU A 345 -9.11 -19.35 -2.27
CA GLU A 345 -10.37 -19.81 -1.63
C GLU A 345 -10.87 -18.90 -0.48
N LEU A 346 -10.45 -17.62 -0.47
CA LEU A 346 -10.96 -16.64 0.49
C LEU A 346 -12.44 -16.45 0.20
N ASN A 347 -13.30 -16.89 1.12
CA ASN A 347 -14.74 -16.78 0.97
C ASN A 347 -15.20 -15.32 1.16
N ILE A 348 -15.04 -14.51 0.12
CA ILE A 348 -15.54 -13.12 0.09
C ILE A 348 -17.06 -13.10 -0.18
N SER A 349 -17.70 -14.26 -0.33
CA SER A 349 -19.13 -14.39 -0.57
C SER A 349 -19.91 -14.17 0.74
N GLY A 350 -20.15 -12.91 1.11
CA GLY A 350 -20.93 -12.59 2.29
C GLY A 350 -21.10 -11.10 2.54
N PRO A 351 -22.01 -10.71 3.45
CA PRO A 351 -22.23 -9.31 3.82
C PRO A 351 -20.99 -8.63 4.43
N GLU A 352 -20.02 -9.43 4.89
CA GLU A 352 -18.69 -9.01 5.34
C GLU A 352 -17.77 -8.69 4.15
N GLY A 353 -17.78 -9.51 3.09
CA GLY A 353 -17.02 -9.28 1.86
C GLY A 353 -17.52 -8.06 1.06
N ASP A 354 -18.84 -7.85 1.03
CA ASP A 354 -19.43 -6.64 0.43
C ASP A 354 -19.02 -5.36 1.20
N ARG A 355 -18.89 -5.47 2.54
CA ARG A 355 -18.39 -4.38 3.38
C ARG A 355 -16.89 -4.13 3.17
N ALA A 356 -16.11 -5.19 3.01
CA ALA A 356 -14.66 -5.11 2.76
C ALA A 356 -14.34 -4.52 1.38
N LEU A 357 -15.12 -4.83 0.34
CA LEU A 357 -15.00 -4.28 -1.01
C LEU A 357 -15.57 -2.85 -1.15
N GLY A 358 -16.04 -2.23 -0.05
CA GLY A 358 -16.63 -0.89 -0.11
C GLY A 358 -17.92 -0.80 -0.94
N MET A 359 -18.49 -1.95 -1.31
CA MET A 359 -19.82 -2.08 -1.88
C MET A 359 -20.80 -1.93 -0.72
N SER A 360 -21.11 -0.69 -0.34
CA SER A 360 -22.21 -0.43 0.58
C SER A 360 -23.41 -1.24 0.10
N PRO A 361 -23.98 -2.15 0.91
CA PRO A 361 -25.13 -2.94 0.50
C PRO A 361 -26.17 -1.93 0.01
N PRO A 362 -26.67 -2.07 -1.23
CA PRO A 362 -27.51 -1.04 -1.82
C PRO A 362 -28.64 -0.79 -0.84
N ASN A 363 -28.76 0.47 -0.40
CA ASN A 363 -29.67 0.83 0.67
C ASN A 363 -31.04 0.28 0.26
N LYS A 364 -31.72 -0.50 1.12
CA LYS A 364 -33.01 -1.12 0.73
C LYS A 364 -33.98 -0.09 0.15
N LYS A 365 -33.87 1.18 0.59
CA LYS A 365 -34.60 2.33 0.02
C LYS A 365 -34.19 2.66 -1.42
N GLU A 366 -32.92 2.62 -1.79
CA GLU A 366 -32.45 2.82 -3.17
C GLU A 366 -32.80 1.64 -4.08
N ILE A 367 -32.75 0.40 -3.59
CA ILE A 367 -33.24 -0.76 -4.36
C ILE A 367 -34.75 -0.62 -4.59
N LEU A 368 -35.52 -0.25 -3.55
CA LEU A 368 -36.95 0.01 -3.68
C LEU A 368 -37.22 1.16 -4.65
N LEU A 369 -36.45 2.24 -4.59
CA LEU A 369 -36.62 3.39 -5.50
C LEU A 369 -36.27 3.01 -6.94
N ALA A 370 -35.18 2.27 -7.17
CA ALA A 370 -34.76 1.81 -8.49
C ALA A 370 -35.76 0.80 -9.07
N THR A 371 -36.27 -0.12 -8.25
CA THR A 371 -37.30 -1.09 -8.64
C THR A 371 -38.63 -0.40 -8.94
N GLN A 372 -39.01 0.61 -8.15
CA GLN A 372 -40.19 1.42 -8.38
C GLN A 372 -40.08 2.26 -9.66
N LYS A 373 -38.89 2.80 -9.96
CA LYS A 373 -38.61 3.55 -11.19
C LYS A 373 -38.64 2.65 -12.43
N HIS A 374 -38.10 1.43 -12.34
CA HIS A 374 -38.19 0.43 -13.40
C HIS A 374 -39.63 -0.04 -13.67
N THR A 375 -40.43 -0.26 -12.62
CA THR A 375 -41.84 -0.63 -12.79
C THR A 375 -42.69 0.51 -13.35
N LEU A 376 -42.40 1.77 -12.99
CA LEU A 376 -43.06 2.94 -13.58
C LEU A 376 -42.71 3.12 -15.07
N ASN A 377 -41.44 2.94 -15.43
CA ASN A 377 -41.03 3.01 -16.84
C ASN A 377 -41.64 1.87 -17.65
N ARG A 378 -41.71 0.63 -17.12
CA ARG A 378 -42.35 -0.51 -17.79
C ARG A 378 -43.86 -0.30 -18.00
N LYS A 379 -44.54 0.35 -17.05
CA LYS A 379 -45.95 0.74 -17.21
C LYS A 379 -46.13 1.83 -18.28
N LYS A 380 -45.20 2.78 -18.40
CA LYS A 380 -45.22 3.79 -19.47
C LYS A 380 -45.02 3.17 -20.85
N THR A 381 -44.06 2.26 -21.03
CA THR A 381 -43.85 1.58 -22.32
C THR A 381 -45.04 0.71 -22.73
N ASN A 382 -45.63 -0.06 -21.81
CA ASN A 382 -46.84 -0.83 -22.12
C ASN A 382 -48.05 0.04 -22.48
N LYS A 383 -48.18 1.23 -21.89
CA LYS A 383 -49.26 2.17 -22.22
C LYS A 383 -49.07 2.82 -23.60
N ILE A 384 -47.82 3.01 -24.03
CA ILE A 384 -47.50 3.52 -25.37
C ILE A 384 -47.73 2.44 -26.43
N CYS A 385 -47.25 1.21 -26.21
CA CYS A 385 -47.47 0.09 -27.15
C CYS A 385 -48.95 -0.31 -27.28
N GLY A 386 -49.73 -0.26 -26.20
CA GLY A 386 -51.16 -0.56 -26.25
C GLY A 386 -51.98 0.46 -27.05
N HIS A 387 -51.57 1.74 -27.04
CA HIS A 387 -52.26 2.79 -27.79
C HIS A 387 -51.95 2.77 -29.29
N THR A 388 -50.79 2.22 -29.68
CA THR A 388 -50.42 2.07 -31.10
C THR A 388 -51.09 0.84 -31.72
N LEU A 389 -51.28 -0.25 -30.98
CA LEU A 389 -51.98 -1.43 -31.49
C LEU A 389 -53.49 -1.20 -31.72
N ASN A 390 -54.15 -0.40 -30.87
CA ASN A 390 -55.57 -0.06 -31.04
C ASN A 390 -55.86 1.00 -32.12
N ARG A 391 -54.84 1.48 -32.84
CA ARG A 391 -55.02 2.33 -34.04
C ARG A 391 -54.70 1.60 -35.35
N MET A 392 -54.29 0.34 -35.28
CA MET A 392 -54.03 -0.50 -36.46
C MET A 392 -55.08 -1.59 -36.68
N PHE A 393 -56.10 -1.67 -35.81
CA PHE A 393 -57.27 -2.55 -35.98
C PHE A 393 -58.56 -1.73 -36.00
#